data_AF-A0A6A5YHC9-F1
#
_entry.id   AF-A0A6A5YHC9-F1
#
_cell.length_a   1.000
_cell.length_b   1.000
_cell.length_c   1.000
_cell.angle_alpha   90.00
_cell.angle_beta   90.00
_cell.angle_gamma   90.00
#
_symmetry.space_group_name_H-M   'P 1'
#
loop_
_entity.id
_entity.type
_entity.pdbx_description
1 polymer ?
#
loop_
_entity_poly.entity_id
_entity_poly.type
_entity_poly.pdbx_seq_one_letter_code
_entity_poly.pdbx_strand_id
1 'polypeptide(L)'
;MADVRSTLEAYKHISPDSGHPIIIHPKFNPKINNWNPPDPVREEVQPPKDRALFADPEKKALFSVAKRIDLTESIGTLLENVQLSQLNEQQLDELALLVSERGVVYFRDQDLTTDTQVKLFEHYGILDKHPAQKEVRHVTIKGSNSDYRRDSVYTPWPQAGWHADTSFEINPPSYSMLRMEEHPEVGGDTAWVSQYGLFDALSSTYQKLFESLHAIHTSRLQYDTILDLWGVGPNRPPIDTHHPAVITHPVTGLKAFNVNEGFVTGFAELKKAESDKLLEFANFHIHSADDHLVRWKWAVGSVAMWDNRAVIHRVIPGKYKAGSRRGVRTTVFGEKPYFDPKSESRDAREERLAEENQNGNGVHAEAHTNGNGVKPTNGANGATEPNGVDIPGRKGSDVSGN
;
A
#
# COMPACT_ATOMS: atom_id res chain seq x y z
N MET A 1 -26.01 -29.52 -19.99
CA MET A 1 -25.79 -29.30 -18.55
C MET A 1 -26.58 -28.07 -18.16
N ALA A 2 -27.56 -28.21 -17.27
CA ALA A 2 -28.38 -27.08 -16.83
C ALA A 2 -27.49 -26.03 -16.15
N ASP A 3 -27.68 -24.77 -16.50
CA ASP A 3 -26.94 -23.64 -15.97
C ASP A 3 -27.23 -23.53 -14.46
N VAL A 4 -26.21 -23.78 -13.63
CA VAL A 4 -26.28 -23.75 -12.15
C VAL A 4 -26.75 -22.37 -11.63
N ARG A 5 -26.78 -21.35 -12.50
CA ARG A 5 -27.19 -19.97 -12.21
C ARG A 5 -28.69 -19.77 -11.92
N SER A 6 -29.60 -20.69 -12.31
CA SER A 6 -31.05 -20.49 -12.14
C SER A 6 -31.63 -20.93 -10.78
N THR A 7 -30.79 -21.36 -9.83
CA THR A 7 -31.22 -21.91 -8.53
C THR A 7 -30.75 -21.10 -7.32
N LEU A 8 -30.10 -19.95 -7.53
CA LEU A 8 -29.55 -19.16 -6.44
C LEU A 8 -30.64 -18.28 -5.79
N GLU A 9 -30.97 -18.54 -4.53
CA GLU A 9 -31.90 -17.74 -3.72
C GLU A 9 -31.55 -16.23 -3.73
N ALA A 10 -30.26 -15.88 -3.83
CA ALA A 10 -29.74 -14.52 -3.96
C ALA A 10 -30.44 -13.69 -5.05
N TYR A 11 -30.77 -14.32 -6.18
CA TYR A 11 -31.39 -13.66 -7.33
C TYR A 11 -32.81 -13.14 -7.05
N LYS A 12 -33.51 -13.74 -6.09
CA LYS A 12 -34.88 -13.33 -5.71
C LYS A 12 -34.92 -12.04 -4.90
N HIS A 13 -33.76 -11.54 -4.48
CA HIS A 13 -33.62 -10.39 -3.59
C HIS A 13 -32.85 -9.24 -4.22
N ILE A 14 -32.66 -9.27 -5.54
CA ILE A 14 -32.11 -8.18 -6.35
C ILE A 14 -33.25 -7.46 -7.03
N SER A 15 -33.25 -6.14 -6.94
CA SER A 15 -34.23 -5.29 -7.63
C SER A 15 -34.09 -5.47 -9.14
N PRO A 16 -35.16 -5.84 -9.86
CA PRO A 16 -35.14 -5.93 -11.32
C PRO A 16 -34.82 -4.58 -11.97
N ASP A 17 -35.13 -3.47 -11.28
CA ASP A 17 -35.04 -2.11 -11.82
C ASP A 17 -33.66 -1.48 -11.59
N SER A 18 -33.05 -1.73 -10.41
CA SER A 18 -31.76 -1.13 -10.05
C SER A 18 -30.57 -2.07 -10.17
N GLY A 19 -30.79 -3.39 -10.26
CA GLY A 19 -29.71 -4.38 -10.24
C GLY A 19 -28.96 -4.47 -8.92
N HIS A 20 -29.50 -3.90 -7.83
CA HIS A 20 -28.92 -3.96 -6.48
C HIS A 20 -29.81 -4.76 -5.51
N PRO A 21 -29.25 -5.32 -4.41
CA PRO A 21 -30.03 -6.01 -3.39
C PRO A 21 -31.10 -5.09 -2.77
N ILE A 22 -32.34 -5.58 -2.67
CA ILE A 22 -33.50 -4.83 -2.13
C ILE A 22 -33.32 -4.58 -0.62
N ILE A 23 -32.57 -5.43 0.08
CA ILE A 23 -32.24 -5.31 1.51
C ILE A 23 -30.83 -5.85 1.75
N ILE A 24 -29.85 -4.99 2.06
CA ILE A 24 -28.48 -5.39 2.48
C ILE A 24 -28.46 -5.58 4.01
N HIS A 25 -29.25 -6.52 4.52
CA HIS A 25 -29.37 -6.75 5.98
C HIS A 25 -29.13 -8.23 6.28
N PRO A 26 -28.55 -8.61 7.45
CA PRO A 26 -28.32 -10.00 7.89
C PRO A 26 -29.54 -10.94 7.88
N LYS A 27 -30.73 -10.46 7.52
CA LYS A 27 -31.95 -11.25 7.30
C LYS A 27 -32.12 -11.69 5.83
N PHE A 28 -31.09 -11.51 4.99
CA PHE A 28 -31.19 -11.60 3.53
C PHE A 28 -31.56 -13.00 3.02
N ASN A 29 -31.04 -14.08 3.63
CA ASN A 29 -31.48 -15.44 3.32
C ASN A 29 -31.16 -16.45 4.44
N PRO A 30 -31.73 -17.68 4.38
CA PRO A 30 -31.48 -18.72 5.39
C PRO A 30 -30.02 -19.16 5.53
N LYS A 31 -29.19 -19.08 4.47
CA LYS A 31 -27.77 -19.45 4.57
C LYS A 31 -27.01 -18.54 5.53
N ILE A 32 -27.28 -17.23 5.47
CA ILE A 32 -26.67 -16.24 6.37
C ILE A 32 -27.16 -16.44 7.81
N ASN A 33 -28.47 -16.63 7.99
CA ASN A 33 -29.06 -16.84 9.33
C ASN A 33 -28.61 -18.15 9.99
N ASN A 34 -28.36 -19.20 9.20
CA ASN A 34 -28.07 -20.54 9.72
C ASN A 34 -26.58 -20.83 9.87
N TRP A 35 -25.69 -19.98 9.37
CA TRP A 35 -24.26 -20.19 9.51
C TRP A 35 -23.76 -19.70 10.87
N ASN A 36 -23.22 -20.62 11.65
CA ASN A 36 -22.54 -20.33 12.91
C ASN A 36 -21.02 -20.52 12.71
N PRO A 37 -20.22 -19.45 12.68
CA PRO A 37 -18.78 -19.54 12.54
C PRO A 37 -18.15 -20.42 13.64
N PRO A 38 -17.27 -21.37 13.30
CA PRO A 38 -16.61 -22.24 14.27
C PRO A 38 -15.58 -21.53 15.17
N ASP A 39 -14.97 -20.44 14.73
CA ASP A 39 -13.98 -19.69 15.49
C ASP A 39 -14.66 -18.60 16.35
N PRO A 40 -14.15 -18.30 17.54
CA PRO A 40 -14.64 -17.18 18.33
C PRO A 40 -14.33 -15.82 17.66
N VAL A 41 -14.99 -14.77 18.14
CA VAL A 41 -14.59 -13.39 17.82
C VAL A 41 -13.15 -13.19 18.27
N ARG A 42 -12.34 -12.55 17.42
CA ARG A 42 -10.95 -12.26 17.74
C ARG A 42 -10.84 -11.26 18.87
N GLU A 43 -9.91 -11.52 19.77
CA GLU A 43 -9.44 -10.55 20.76
C GLU A 43 -8.22 -9.81 20.21
N GLU A 44 -7.98 -8.62 20.75
CA GLU A 44 -6.78 -7.85 20.44
C GLU A 44 -5.53 -8.61 20.88
N VAL A 45 -4.51 -8.64 20.03
CA VAL A 45 -3.21 -9.25 20.30
C VAL A 45 -2.15 -8.16 20.38
N GLN A 46 -1.17 -8.34 21.27
CA GLN A 46 0.03 -7.52 21.32
C GLN A 46 1.16 -8.29 20.62
N PRO A 47 1.46 -8.00 19.34
CA PRO A 47 2.53 -8.69 18.64
C PRO A 47 3.90 -8.33 19.25
N PRO A 48 4.93 -9.15 19.02
CA PRO A 48 6.31 -8.79 19.33
C PRO A 48 6.71 -7.49 18.64
N LYS A 49 7.77 -6.85 19.15
CA LYS A 49 8.35 -5.66 18.54
C LYS A 49 8.72 -5.94 17.07
N ASP A 50 8.33 -5.04 16.18
CA ASP A 50 8.57 -5.15 14.75
C ASP A 50 10.08 -5.32 14.45
N ARG A 51 10.40 -6.31 13.61
CA ARG A 51 11.77 -6.67 13.24
C ARG A 51 12.51 -5.54 12.52
N ALA A 52 11.80 -4.69 11.78
CA ALA A 52 12.43 -3.55 11.10
C ALA A 52 13.08 -2.56 12.07
N LEU A 53 12.67 -2.53 13.35
CA LEU A 53 13.27 -1.67 14.38
C LEU A 53 14.64 -2.16 14.86
N PHE A 54 15.09 -3.34 14.43
CA PHE A 54 16.41 -3.90 14.74
C PHE A 54 17.38 -3.78 13.56
N ALA A 55 16.91 -3.30 12.40
CA ALA A 55 17.71 -3.14 11.19
C ALA A 55 18.78 -2.06 11.33
N ASP A 56 19.88 -2.21 10.57
CA ASP A 56 20.73 -1.07 10.23
C ASP A 56 19.94 -0.12 9.30
N PRO A 57 19.78 1.17 9.64
CA PRO A 57 19.11 2.14 8.77
C PRO A 57 19.67 2.19 7.34
N GLU A 58 20.99 1.97 7.17
CA GLU A 58 21.67 1.96 5.89
C GLU A 58 21.55 0.62 5.14
N LYS A 59 21.01 -0.42 5.80
CA LYS A 59 20.73 -1.74 5.22
C LYS A 59 21.97 -2.38 4.57
N LYS A 60 23.14 -2.18 5.20
CA LYS A 60 24.44 -2.57 4.66
C LYS A 60 24.57 -4.07 4.46
N ALA A 61 24.06 -4.88 5.39
CA ALA A 61 24.19 -6.33 5.31
C ALA A 61 23.37 -6.89 4.15
N LEU A 62 22.16 -6.38 3.92
CA LEU A 62 21.28 -6.76 2.83
C LEU A 62 21.85 -6.31 1.49
N PHE A 63 22.28 -5.06 1.37
CA PHE A 63 22.85 -4.54 0.12
C PHE A 63 24.25 -5.08 -0.20
N SER A 64 24.92 -5.73 0.75
CA SER A 64 26.16 -6.47 0.46
C SER A 64 25.93 -7.75 -0.36
N VAL A 65 24.71 -8.31 -0.33
CA VAL A 65 24.34 -9.56 -1.03
C VAL A 65 23.26 -9.38 -2.09
N ALA A 66 22.55 -8.25 -2.09
CA ALA A 66 21.45 -7.97 -3.01
C ALA A 66 21.69 -6.68 -3.78
N LYS A 67 21.32 -6.67 -5.06
CA LYS A 67 21.31 -5.44 -5.87
C LYS A 67 19.93 -4.82 -5.86
N ARG A 68 19.85 -3.58 -5.37
CA ARG A 68 18.62 -2.77 -5.33
C ARG A 68 18.32 -2.12 -6.69
N ILE A 69 17.08 -2.26 -7.15
CA ILE A 69 16.52 -1.54 -8.28
C ILE A 69 15.16 -0.99 -7.89
N ASP A 70 15.05 0.33 -7.73
CA ASP A 70 13.76 0.96 -7.48
C ASP A 70 12.94 1.00 -8.77
N LEU A 71 11.68 0.58 -8.69
CA LEU A 71 10.81 0.43 -9.86
C LEU A 71 10.07 1.73 -10.19
N THR A 72 9.66 2.46 -9.17
CA THR A 72 9.12 3.82 -9.27
C THR A 72 9.70 4.69 -8.17
N GLU A 73 9.54 6.01 -8.28
CA GLU A 73 10.02 6.96 -7.28
C GLU A 73 9.36 6.73 -5.92
N SER A 74 8.04 6.62 -5.89
CA SER A 74 7.29 6.58 -4.63
C SER A 74 7.22 5.20 -3.95
N ILE A 75 7.26 4.10 -4.71
CA ILE A 75 6.96 2.75 -4.21
C ILE A 75 7.68 1.67 -5.03
N GLY A 76 7.96 0.53 -4.39
CA GLY A 76 8.39 -0.66 -5.12
C GLY A 76 9.89 -0.71 -5.36
N THR A 77 10.47 -1.84 -5.01
CA THR A 77 11.90 -2.13 -5.20
C THR A 77 12.06 -3.60 -5.60
N LEU A 78 12.83 -3.89 -6.64
CA LEU A 78 13.29 -5.23 -6.98
C LEU A 78 14.67 -5.46 -6.34
N LEU A 79 14.83 -6.59 -5.64
CA LEU A 79 16.13 -7.08 -5.22
C LEU A 79 16.58 -8.23 -6.12
N GLU A 80 17.72 -8.03 -6.79
CA GLU A 80 18.37 -9.03 -7.62
C GLU A 80 19.54 -9.70 -6.88
N ASN A 81 20.00 -10.85 -7.41
CA ASN A 81 21.16 -11.61 -6.93
C ASN A 81 21.05 -12.17 -5.51
N VAL A 82 19.82 -12.34 -5.00
CA VAL A 82 19.57 -12.80 -3.64
C VAL A 82 18.50 -13.90 -3.62
N GLN A 83 18.70 -14.90 -2.77
CA GLN A 83 17.71 -15.91 -2.42
C GLN A 83 17.24 -15.65 -0.99
N LEU A 84 15.93 -15.49 -0.79
CA LEU A 84 15.33 -15.27 0.52
C LEU A 84 15.71 -16.37 1.52
N SER A 85 15.84 -17.61 1.07
CA SER A 85 16.25 -18.76 1.87
C SER A 85 17.68 -18.67 2.44
N GLN A 86 18.52 -17.77 1.92
CA GLN A 86 19.93 -17.62 2.29
C GLN A 86 20.18 -16.39 3.17
N LEU A 87 19.17 -15.56 3.41
CA LEU A 87 19.31 -14.38 4.24
C LEU A 87 19.49 -14.76 5.71
N ASN A 88 20.44 -14.11 6.39
CA ASN A 88 20.59 -14.19 7.84
C ASN A 88 19.62 -13.23 8.56
N GLU A 89 19.54 -13.33 9.88
CA GLU A 89 18.61 -12.54 10.70
C GLU A 89 18.76 -11.02 10.50
N GLN A 90 20.00 -10.51 10.44
CA GLN A 90 20.26 -9.08 10.22
C GLN A 90 19.75 -8.63 8.85
N GLN A 91 19.97 -9.42 7.81
CA GLN A 91 19.49 -9.13 6.46
C GLN A 91 17.96 -9.20 6.36
N LEU A 92 17.32 -10.09 7.11
CA LEU A 92 15.87 -10.16 7.20
C LEU A 92 15.29 -8.94 7.93
N ASP A 93 15.92 -8.47 9.01
CA ASP A 93 15.53 -7.23 9.69
C ASP A 93 15.64 -6.02 8.75
N GLU A 94 16.76 -5.92 8.01
CA GLU A 94 16.97 -4.87 7.01
C GLU A 94 16.00 -4.95 5.83
N LEU A 95 15.58 -6.17 5.44
CA LEU A 95 14.52 -6.37 4.46
C LEU A 95 13.17 -5.86 4.99
N ALA A 96 12.83 -6.12 6.26
CA ALA A 96 11.62 -5.56 6.87
C ALA A 96 11.62 -4.03 6.82
N LEU A 97 12.75 -3.40 7.15
CA LEU A 97 12.88 -1.94 7.07
C LEU A 97 12.74 -1.42 5.63
N LEU A 98 13.39 -2.08 4.66
CA LEU A 98 13.25 -1.73 3.24
C LEU A 98 11.79 -1.82 2.78
N VAL A 99 11.09 -2.89 3.17
CA VAL A 99 9.68 -3.10 2.84
C VAL A 99 8.79 -2.03 3.47
N SER A 100 9.02 -1.65 4.73
CA SER A 100 8.27 -0.58 5.40
C SER A 100 8.50 0.81 4.80
N GLU A 101 9.70 1.08 4.27
CA GLU A 101 10.02 2.34 3.58
C GLU A 101 9.47 2.38 2.15
N ARG A 102 9.61 1.28 1.41
CA ARG A 102 9.31 1.18 -0.02
C ARG A 102 7.92 0.64 -0.32
N GLY A 103 7.16 0.26 0.70
CA GLY A 103 5.83 -0.34 0.61
C GLY A 103 5.85 -1.80 0.14
N VAL A 104 6.57 -2.11 -0.93
CA VAL A 104 6.67 -3.48 -1.48
C VAL A 104 8.05 -3.75 -2.08
N VAL A 105 8.58 -4.95 -1.82
CA VAL A 105 9.82 -5.46 -2.38
C VAL A 105 9.58 -6.76 -3.15
N TYR A 106 10.18 -6.85 -4.32
CA TYR A 106 10.01 -7.93 -5.29
C TYR A 106 11.29 -8.75 -5.45
N PHE A 107 11.10 -10.02 -5.80
CA PHE A 107 12.15 -10.97 -6.09
C PHE A 107 11.75 -11.84 -7.28
N ARG A 108 12.75 -12.27 -8.05
CA ARG A 108 12.60 -13.24 -9.14
C ARG A 108 13.29 -14.55 -8.77
N ASP A 109 12.86 -15.65 -9.39
CA ASP A 109 13.53 -16.94 -9.37
C ASP A 109 13.91 -17.44 -7.96
N GLN A 110 12.96 -17.34 -7.02
CA GLN A 110 13.17 -17.74 -5.63
C GLN A 110 12.98 -19.26 -5.44
N ASP A 111 13.85 -19.87 -4.64
CA ASP A 111 13.88 -21.31 -4.35
C ASP A 111 12.96 -21.75 -3.19
N LEU A 112 12.09 -20.86 -2.72
CA LEU A 112 11.24 -21.11 -1.57
C LEU A 112 10.22 -22.23 -1.85
N THR A 113 10.19 -23.23 -0.97
CA THR A 113 9.03 -24.12 -0.80
C THR A 113 7.99 -23.49 0.13
N THR A 114 6.78 -24.03 0.19
CA THR A 114 5.74 -23.52 1.10
C THR A 114 6.19 -23.56 2.56
N ASP A 115 6.85 -24.64 2.98
CA ASP A 115 7.36 -24.78 4.35
C ASP A 115 8.49 -23.80 4.62
N THR A 116 9.40 -23.61 3.66
CA THR A 116 10.48 -22.62 3.78
C THR A 116 9.93 -21.20 3.86
N GLN A 117 8.92 -20.86 3.05
CA GLN A 117 8.25 -19.55 3.11
C GLN A 117 7.61 -19.32 4.48
N VAL A 118 6.84 -20.30 4.98
CA VAL A 118 6.20 -20.22 6.30
C VAL A 118 7.24 -20.02 7.40
N LYS A 119 8.29 -20.87 7.43
CA LYS A 119 9.35 -20.79 8.43
C LYS A 119 10.12 -19.47 8.37
N LEU A 120 10.46 -18.98 7.18
CA LEU A 120 11.11 -17.68 7.02
C LEU A 120 10.21 -16.56 7.55
N PHE A 121 8.91 -16.63 7.27
CA PHE A 121 7.99 -15.56 7.62
C PHE A 121 7.68 -15.49 9.13
N GLU A 122 7.97 -16.54 9.90
CA GLU A 122 7.96 -16.53 11.38
C GLU A 122 8.97 -15.53 11.97
N HIS A 123 10.04 -15.19 11.22
CA HIS A 123 10.99 -14.16 11.64
C HIS A 123 10.29 -12.81 11.89
N TYR A 124 9.33 -12.46 11.04
CA TYR A 124 8.69 -11.14 11.05
C TYR A 124 7.58 -10.99 12.11
N GLY A 125 7.15 -12.07 12.75
CA GLY A 125 6.14 -12.01 13.81
C GLY A 125 5.28 -13.26 13.93
N ILE A 126 4.15 -13.09 14.62
CA ILE A 126 3.19 -14.17 14.83
C ILE A 126 2.42 -14.38 13.53
N LEU A 127 2.53 -15.57 12.93
CA LEU A 127 1.77 -15.92 11.73
C LEU A 127 0.27 -15.92 11.99
N ASP A 128 -0.48 -15.26 11.09
CA ASP A 128 -1.93 -15.34 11.11
C ASP A 128 -2.40 -16.70 10.58
N LYS A 129 -3.37 -17.31 11.24
CA LYS A 129 -4.11 -18.46 10.70
C LYS A 129 -5.13 -17.94 9.70
N HIS A 130 -5.30 -18.56 8.53
CA HIS A 130 -6.31 -18.06 7.60
C HIS A 130 -7.75 -18.41 8.06
N PRO A 131 -8.73 -17.47 8.04
CA PRO A 131 -10.11 -17.70 8.46
C PRO A 131 -10.92 -18.69 7.59
N ALA A 132 -10.30 -19.38 6.65
CA ALA A 132 -10.99 -20.30 5.73
C ALA A 132 -10.31 -21.67 5.61
N GLN A 133 -9.18 -21.91 6.31
CA GLN A 133 -8.43 -23.17 6.21
C GLN A 133 -7.93 -23.60 7.59
N LYS A 134 -8.31 -24.79 8.05
CA LYS A 134 -7.86 -25.37 9.33
C LYS A 134 -6.38 -25.76 9.23
N GLU A 135 -5.59 -25.38 10.23
CA GLU A 135 -4.17 -25.75 10.42
C GLU A 135 -3.15 -25.22 9.41
N VAL A 136 -3.54 -24.30 8.51
CA VAL A 136 -2.63 -23.76 7.49
C VAL A 136 -2.23 -22.33 7.86
N ARG A 137 -0.93 -22.11 8.09
CA ARG A 137 -0.32 -20.77 8.31
C ARG A 137 -0.07 -20.00 7.00
N HIS A 138 -0.68 -20.46 5.92
CA HIS A 138 -0.64 -19.87 4.60
C HIS A 138 -2.01 -20.03 3.93
N VAL A 139 -2.23 -19.32 2.84
CA VAL A 139 -3.41 -19.48 1.98
C VAL A 139 -3.00 -19.60 0.53
N THR A 140 -3.68 -20.48 -0.20
CA THR A 140 -3.53 -20.56 -1.66
C THR A 140 -4.42 -19.53 -2.34
N ILE A 141 -3.80 -18.53 -2.96
CA ILE A 141 -4.45 -17.51 -3.77
C ILE A 141 -4.57 -18.02 -5.21
N LYS A 142 -5.80 -18.31 -5.65
CA LYS A 142 -6.07 -18.75 -7.02
C LYS A 142 -6.57 -17.58 -7.87
N GLY A 143 -6.22 -17.59 -9.16
CA GLY A 143 -6.81 -16.68 -10.12
C GLY A 143 -8.26 -17.05 -10.43
N SER A 144 -9.09 -16.02 -10.55
CA SER A 144 -10.45 -16.11 -11.05
C SER A 144 -10.52 -15.48 -12.43
N ASN A 145 -11.28 -16.08 -13.34
CA ASN A 145 -11.66 -15.47 -14.61
C ASN A 145 -13.07 -14.85 -14.54
N SER A 146 -13.65 -14.77 -13.35
CA SER A 146 -14.94 -14.11 -13.16
C SER A 146 -14.80 -12.61 -13.43
N ASP A 147 -15.81 -12.03 -14.06
CA ASP A 147 -15.89 -10.60 -14.23
C ASP A 147 -16.56 -10.01 -12.98
N TYR A 148 -15.74 -9.47 -12.07
CA TYR A 148 -16.24 -8.88 -10.84
C TYR A 148 -17.25 -7.73 -11.09
N ARG A 149 -17.22 -7.07 -12.26
CA ARG A 149 -18.20 -6.03 -12.63
C ARG A 149 -19.57 -6.60 -12.95
N ARG A 150 -19.60 -7.86 -13.40
CA ARG A 150 -20.83 -8.61 -13.53
C ARG A 150 -21.28 -9.12 -12.16
N ASP A 151 -20.33 -9.56 -11.33
CA ASP A 151 -20.64 -10.10 -10.01
C ASP A 151 -21.15 -9.02 -9.04
N SER A 152 -20.77 -7.76 -9.21
CA SER A 152 -21.22 -6.62 -8.39
C SER A 152 -22.72 -6.33 -8.46
N VAL A 153 -23.45 -6.95 -9.40
CA VAL A 153 -24.93 -6.95 -9.41
C VAL A 153 -25.48 -7.80 -8.27
N TYR A 154 -24.75 -8.85 -7.86
CA TYR A 154 -25.18 -9.81 -6.84
C TYR A 154 -24.60 -9.56 -5.46
N THR A 155 -23.55 -8.73 -5.36
CA THR A 155 -22.94 -8.39 -4.08
C THR A 155 -22.53 -6.91 -4.02
N PRO A 156 -22.77 -6.24 -2.88
CA PRO A 156 -22.24 -4.90 -2.63
C PRO A 156 -20.75 -4.88 -2.28
N TRP A 157 -20.10 -6.03 -2.06
CA TRP A 157 -18.69 -6.08 -1.72
C TRP A 157 -17.81 -5.79 -2.96
N PRO A 158 -16.88 -4.82 -2.91
CA PRO A 158 -15.96 -4.53 -4.02
C PRO A 158 -14.87 -5.60 -4.18
N GLN A 159 -15.24 -6.79 -4.66
CA GLN A 159 -14.41 -8.02 -4.68
C GLN A 159 -13.01 -7.86 -5.32
N ALA A 160 -12.84 -6.94 -6.27
CA ALA A 160 -11.57 -6.66 -6.95
C ALA A 160 -11.09 -5.21 -6.76
N GLY A 161 -11.65 -4.53 -5.75
CA GLY A 161 -11.29 -3.18 -5.37
C GLY A 161 -9.93 -3.12 -4.67
N TRP A 162 -9.41 -1.90 -4.55
CA TRP A 162 -8.18 -1.65 -3.80
C TRP A 162 -8.39 -1.94 -2.32
N HIS A 163 -7.47 -2.71 -1.72
CA HIS A 163 -7.57 -3.07 -0.31
C HIS A 163 -6.21 -3.25 0.37
N ALA A 164 -6.17 -3.02 1.67
CA ALA A 164 -5.19 -3.61 2.56
C ALA A 164 -5.77 -4.92 3.11
N ASP A 165 -4.97 -5.97 3.16
CA ASP A 165 -5.39 -7.30 3.61
C ASP A 165 -6.04 -7.21 4.98
N THR A 166 -7.26 -7.72 5.09
CA THR A 166 -8.01 -7.85 6.35
C THR A 166 -7.96 -6.59 7.23
N SER A 167 -8.01 -5.40 6.62
CA SER A 167 -7.96 -4.12 7.35
C SER A 167 -9.11 -3.92 8.35
N PHE A 168 -10.16 -4.75 8.26
CA PHE A 168 -11.26 -4.83 9.22
C PHE A 168 -10.92 -5.58 10.51
N GLU A 169 -9.78 -6.27 10.61
CA GLU A 169 -9.39 -6.95 11.84
C GLU A 169 -8.96 -5.92 12.90
N ILE A 170 -9.02 -6.30 14.18
CA ILE A 170 -8.53 -5.45 15.29
C ILE A 170 -7.02 -5.22 15.14
N ASN A 171 -6.30 -6.28 14.78
CA ASN A 171 -4.88 -6.29 14.44
C ASN A 171 -4.73 -6.70 12.96
N PRO A 172 -4.82 -5.75 12.01
CA PRO A 172 -4.52 -6.05 10.62
C PRO A 172 -3.08 -6.57 10.47
N PRO A 173 -2.78 -7.35 9.41
CA PRO A 173 -1.42 -7.77 9.14
C PRO A 173 -0.45 -6.60 9.00
N SER A 174 0.76 -6.76 9.53
CA SER A 174 1.87 -5.83 9.26
C SER A 174 2.50 -6.17 7.91
N TYR A 175 3.05 -7.37 7.78
CA TYR A 175 3.65 -7.85 6.53
C TYR A 175 2.84 -8.97 5.90
N SER A 176 2.86 -8.97 4.57
CA SER A 176 2.35 -10.07 3.74
C SER A 176 3.41 -10.48 2.72
N MET A 177 3.50 -11.77 2.43
CA MET A 177 4.36 -12.32 1.38
C MET A 177 3.56 -13.24 0.47
N LEU A 178 3.68 -13.05 -0.85
CA LEU A 178 3.05 -13.89 -1.87
C LEU A 178 4.12 -14.45 -2.82
N ARG A 179 4.21 -15.79 -2.91
CA ARG A 179 4.99 -16.50 -3.93
C ARG A 179 4.08 -17.04 -5.02
N MET A 180 4.48 -16.92 -6.28
CA MET A 180 3.76 -17.52 -7.41
C MET A 180 4.26 -18.93 -7.75
N GLU A 181 3.35 -19.91 -7.70
CA GLU A 181 3.62 -21.31 -8.09
C GLU A 181 3.21 -21.58 -9.54
N GLU A 182 2.09 -21.02 -9.96
CA GLU A 182 1.57 -21.12 -11.32
C GLU A 182 1.12 -19.73 -11.78
N HIS A 183 1.39 -19.38 -13.03
CA HIS A 183 0.99 -18.09 -13.59
C HIS A 183 0.72 -18.22 -15.09
N PRO A 184 -0.30 -17.54 -15.66
CA PRO A 184 -0.47 -17.48 -17.11
C PRO A 184 0.71 -16.74 -17.77
N GLU A 185 0.87 -16.90 -19.07
CA GLU A 185 1.88 -16.15 -19.83
C GLU A 185 1.64 -14.62 -19.75
N VAL A 186 0.37 -14.20 -19.72
CA VAL A 186 -0.04 -12.79 -19.69
C VAL A 186 -1.25 -12.58 -18.76
N GLY A 187 -1.25 -11.45 -18.04
CA GLY A 187 -2.31 -11.05 -17.12
C GLY A 187 -2.17 -11.68 -15.74
N GLY A 188 -3.05 -11.34 -14.79
CA GLY A 188 -2.92 -11.85 -13.40
C GLY A 188 -1.93 -11.07 -12.53
N ASP A 189 -1.41 -9.96 -13.06
CA ASP A 189 -0.59 -8.96 -12.37
C ASP A 189 -1.25 -8.48 -11.08
N THR A 190 -0.44 -7.96 -10.17
CA THR A 190 -0.90 -7.23 -8.99
C THR A 190 -0.38 -5.81 -9.06
N ALA A 191 -1.21 -4.84 -8.69
CA ALA A 191 -0.78 -3.45 -8.51
C ALA A 191 -0.89 -3.05 -7.05
N TRP A 192 0.00 -2.17 -6.61
CA TRP A 192 0.06 -1.57 -5.29
C TRP A 192 0.07 -0.05 -5.42
N VAL A 193 -0.55 0.63 -4.46
CA VAL A 193 -0.49 2.09 -4.30
C VAL A 193 0.04 2.40 -2.91
N SER A 194 0.94 3.37 -2.82
CA SER A 194 1.53 3.85 -1.57
C SER A 194 0.50 4.64 -0.77
N GLN A 195 0.17 4.18 0.44
CA GLN A 195 -0.67 4.94 1.37
C GLN A 195 0.06 6.18 1.91
N TYR A 196 1.39 6.17 1.95
CA TYR A 196 2.16 7.38 2.27
C TYR A 196 1.99 8.43 1.18
N GLY A 197 2.22 8.04 -0.08
CA GLY A 197 2.06 8.94 -1.22
C GLY A 197 0.63 9.47 -1.36
N LEU A 198 -0.37 8.61 -1.14
CA LEU A 198 -1.76 9.05 -1.07
C LEU A 198 -2.00 10.13 -0.02
N PHE A 199 -1.33 10.08 1.14
CA PHE A 199 -1.46 11.11 2.16
C PHE A 199 -0.72 12.40 1.77
N ASP A 200 0.51 12.29 1.26
CA ASP A 200 1.32 13.43 0.80
C ASP A 200 0.60 14.22 -0.31
N ALA A 201 -0.03 13.53 -1.27
CA ALA A 201 -0.75 14.16 -2.37
C ALA A 201 -2.03 14.92 -1.97
N LEU A 202 -2.53 14.77 -0.74
CA LEU A 202 -3.67 15.54 -0.26
C LEU A 202 -3.26 16.98 0.05
N SER A 203 -4.16 17.93 -0.21
CA SER A 203 -3.96 19.29 0.30
C SER A 203 -3.95 19.29 1.83
N SER A 204 -3.25 20.25 2.44
CA SER A 204 -3.18 20.37 3.91
C SER A 204 -4.56 20.46 4.59
N THR A 205 -5.58 20.98 3.90
CA THR A 205 -6.97 20.97 4.38
C THR A 205 -7.55 19.56 4.44
N TYR A 206 -7.35 18.76 3.39
CA TYR A 206 -7.81 17.37 3.38
C TYR A 206 -7.00 16.48 4.32
N GLN A 207 -5.70 16.71 4.45
CA GLN A 207 -4.86 16.01 5.45
C GLN A 207 -5.46 16.20 6.85
N LYS A 208 -5.69 17.44 7.28
CA LYS A 208 -6.30 17.75 8.59
C LYS A 208 -7.70 17.15 8.75
N LEU A 209 -8.49 17.14 7.67
CA LEU A 209 -9.80 16.50 7.68
C LEU A 209 -9.64 15.00 7.98
N PHE A 210 -8.87 14.27 7.18
CA PHE A 210 -8.70 12.83 7.36
C PHE A 210 -7.99 12.43 8.66
N GLU A 211 -7.04 13.24 9.15
CA GLU A 211 -6.41 13.06 10.47
C GLU A 211 -7.43 13.08 11.63
N SER A 212 -8.59 13.72 11.43
CA SER A 212 -9.65 13.80 12.44
C SER A 212 -10.69 12.67 12.36
N LEU A 213 -10.59 11.78 11.38
CA LEU A 213 -11.62 10.77 11.08
C LEU A 213 -11.19 9.36 11.46
N HIS A 214 -12.16 8.55 11.85
CA HIS A 214 -12.04 7.10 11.91
C HIS A 214 -12.79 6.46 10.73
N ALA A 215 -12.05 5.72 9.91
CA ALA A 215 -12.61 4.88 8.87
C ALA A 215 -13.27 3.63 9.49
N ILE A 216 -14.48 3.32 9.04
CA ILE A 216 -15.22 2.13 9.45
C ILE A 216 -14.84 1.00 8.48
N HIS A 217 -13.99 0.08 8.93
CA HIS A 217 -13.60 -1.11 8.18
C HIS A 217 -14.52 -2.28 8.55
N THR A 218 -15.13 -2.93 7.56
CA THR A 218 -16.06 -4.04 7.79
C THR A 218 -15.71 -5.26 6.96
N SER A 219 -15.80 -6.43 7.59
CA SER A 219 -15.75 -7.72 6.90
C SER A 219 -17.12 -8.22 6.46
N ARG A 220 -18.21 -7.54 6.85
CA ARG A 220 -19.60 -8.03 6.69
C ARG A 220 -19.98 -8.24 5.24
N LEU A 221 -19.64 -7.29 4.37
CA LEU A 221 -19.93 -7.40 2.94
C LEU A 221 -19.22 -8.61 2.32
N GLN A 222 -17.94 -8.82 2.67
CA GLN A 222 -17.19 -9.99 2.25
C GLN A 222 -17.79 -11.28 2.82
N TYR A 223 -18.10 -11.31 4.12
CA TYR A 223 -18.65 -12.47 4.81
C TYR A 223 -19.97 -12.93 4.19
N ASP A 224 -20.91 -12.00 3.96
CA ASP A 224 -22.20 -12.29 3.34
C ASP A 224 -22.02 -12.79 1.91
N THR A 225 -21.07 -12.23 1.16
CA THR A 225 -20.73 -12.67 -0.20
C THR A 225 -20.18 -14.10 -0.23
N ILE A 226 -19.28 -14.44 0.70
CA ILE A 226 -18.69 -15.78 0.80
C ILE A 226 -19.80 -16.81 1.07
N LEU A 227 -20.73 -16.51 1.97
CA LEU A 227 -21.84 -17.40 2.32
C LEU A 227 -22.83 -17.57 1.17
N ASP A 228 -23.25 -16.47 0.57
CA ASP A 228 -24.36 -16.53 -0.37
C ASP A 228 -23.91 -16.91 -1.78
N LEU A 229 -22.93 -16.17 -2.32
CA LEU A 229 -22.47 -16.31 -3.69
C LEU A 229 -21.51 -17.48 -3.85
N TRP A 230 -20.56 -17.66 -2.93
CA TRP A 230 -19.56 -18.72 -3.04
C TRP A 230 -20.00 -20.02 -2.37
N GLY A 231 -20.99 -19.97 -1.48
CA GLY A 231 -21.51 -21.14 -0.77
C GLY A 231 -20.48 -21.76 0.19
N VAL A 232 -19.52 -20.97 0.64
CA VAL A 232 -18.49 -21.38 1.61
C VAL A 232 -18.83 -20.76 2.95
N GLY A 233 -18.61 -21.49 4.05
CA GLY A 233 -18.79 -20.95 5.39
C GLY A 233 -17.51 -20.33 5.93
N PRO A 234 -17.43 -19.00 6.14
CA PRO A 234 -16.27 -18.37 6.78
C PRO A 234 -16.08 -18.89 8.20
N ASN A 235 -14.84 -19.13 8.64
CA ASN A 235 -14.60 -19.68 9.97
C ASN A 235 -14.85 -18.64 11.08
N ARG A 236 -14.70 -17.35 10.77
CA ARG A 236 -14.81 -16.25 11.73
C ARG A 236 -16.11 -15.47 11.58
N PRO A 237 -16.69 -14.96 12.68
CA PRO A 237 -17.78 -14.01 12.62
C PRO A 237 -17.33 -12.70 11.95
N PRO A 238 -18.27 -11.98 11.29
CA PRO A 238 -17.94 -10.70 10.70
C PRO A 238 -17.67 -9.67 11.79
N ILE A 239 -16.74 -8.75 11.52
CA ILE A 239 -16.33 -7.70 12.44
C ILE A 239 -16.36 -6.34 11.75
N ASP A 240 -16.67 -5.32 12.55
CA ASP A 240 -16.62 -3.91 12.17
C ASP A 240 -15.63 -3.23 13.13
N THR A 241 -14.59 -2.60 12.60
CA THR A 241 -13.59 -1.85 13.36
C THR A 241 -13.54 -0.40 12.92
N HIS A 242 -13.22 0.47 13.87
CA HIS A 242 -13.06 1.90 13.65
C HIS A 242 -11.57 2.22 13.82
N HIS A 243 -10.86 2.34 12.71
CA HIS A 243 -9.44 2.65 12.69
C HIS A 243 -9.25 4.09 12.22
N PRO A 244 -8.19 4.80 12.65
CA PRO A 244 -7.91 6.13 12.11
C PRO A 244 -7.82 6.10 10.58
N ALA A 245 -8.42 7.08 9.90
CA ALA A 245 -8.34 7.21 8.44
C ALA A 245 -6.93 7.63 7.97
N VAL A 246 -6.13 8.19 8.89
CA VAL A 246 -4.69 8.38 8.75
C VAL A 246 -4.03 7.69 9.92
N ILE A 247 -3.10 6.76 9.64
CA ILE A 247 -2.38 6.03 10.66
C ILE A 247 -0.92 6.47 10.71
N THR A 248 -0.29 6.31 11.87
CA THR A 248 1.16 6.43 12.01
C THR A 248 1.78 5.05 11.87
N HIS A 249 2.65 4.89 10.90
CA HIS A 249 3.39 3.65 10.74
C HIS A 249 4.42 3.50 11.87
N PRO A 250 4.42 2.40 12.67
CA PRO A 250 5.19 2.33 13.91
C PRO A 250 6.70 2.28 13.72
N VAL A 251 7.17 1.77 12.57
CA VAL A 251 8.59 1.69 12.24
C VAL A 251 9.09 3.02 11.67
N THR A 252 8.47 3.50 10.60
CA THR A 252 8.93 4.67 9.87
C THR A 252 8.51 5.99 10.52
N GLY A 253 7.50 5.99 11.38
CA GLY A 253 6.88 7.20 11.94
C GLY A 253 6.11 8.05 10.93
N LEU A 254 5.88 7.53 9.72
CA LEU A 254 5.22 8.25 8.64
C LEU A 254 3.70 8.11 8.70
N LYS A 255 2.98 9.14 8.26
CA LYS A 255 1.54 9.13 8.07
C LYS A 255 1.14 8.35 6.81
N ALA A 256 0.20 7.43 6.93
CA ALA A 256 -0.35 6.64 5.84
C ALA A 256 -1.88 6.77 5.75
N PHE A 257 -2.40 6.93 4.53
CA PHE A 257 -3.82 7.05 4.22
C PHE A 257 -4.56 5.71 4.32
N ASN A 258 -5.04 5.37 5.52
CA ASN A 258 -5.70 4.11 5.86
C ASN A 258 -7.18 4.08 5.44
N VAL A 259 -7.43 4.31 4.15
CA VAL A 259 -8.76 4.19 3.53
C VAL A 259 -8.65 3.31 2.30
N ASN A 260 -9.59 2.38 2.13
CA ASN A 260 -9.60 1.49 0.98
C ASN A 260 -11.01 1.09 0.56
N GLU A 261 -11.20 0.85 -0.74
CA GLU A 261 -12.50 0.51 -1.33
C GLU A 261 -13.01 -0.85 -0.85
N GLY A 262 -12.11 -1.83 -0.68
CA GLY A 262 -12.50 -3.21 -0.40
C GLY A 262 -13.21 -3.41 0.94
N PHE A 263 -12.91 -2.58 1.95
CA PHE A 263 -13.37 -2.79 3.32
C PHE A 263 -13.89 -1.54 4.04
N VAL A 264 -13.59 -0.31 3.58
CA VAL A 264 -14.08 0.90 4.26
C VAL A 264 -15.47 1.27 3.75
N THR A 265 -16.43 1.42 4.67
CA THR A 265 -17.82 1.74 4.34
C THR A 265 -18.31 3.09 4.87
N GLY A 266 -17.45 3.83 5.59
CA GLY A 266 -17.79 5.17 6.05
C GLY A 266 -16.78 5.76 7.02
N PHE A 267 -17.11 6.95 7.52
CA PHE A 267 -16.35 7.66 8.54
C PHE A 267 -17.23 7.92 9.77
N ALA A 268 -16.74 7.58 10.96
CA ALA A 268 -17.55 7.55 12.18
C ALA A 268 -18.07 8.93 12.61
N GLU A 269 -17.31 9.98 12.31
CA GLU A 269 -17.58 11.35 12.71
C GLU A 269 -18.53 12.09 11.75
N LEU A 270 -18.80 11.53 10.57
CA LEU A 270 -19.56 12.20 9.51
C LEU A 270 -21.00 11.69 9.41
N LYS A 271 -21.91 12.55 8.96
CA LYS A 271 -23.25 12.09 8.56
C LYS A 271 -23.13 11.24 7.30
N LYS A 272 -24.13 10.38 7.06
CA LYS A 272 -24.13 9.48 5.91
C LYS A 272 -23.83 10.17 4.58
N ALA A 273 -24.53 11.26 4.25
CA ALA A 273 -24.33 11.95 2.97
C ALA A 273 -22.93 12.56 2.82
N GLU A 274 -22.35 13.07 3.91
CA GLU A 274 -20.99 13.61 3.95
C GLU A 274 -19.97 12.47 3.78
N SER A 275 -20.16 11.38 4.52
CA SER A 275 -19.34 10.17 4.45
C SER A 275 -19.36 9.55 3.05
N ASP A 276 -20.53 9.37 2.44
CA ASP A 276 -20.67 8.80 1.10
C ASP A 276 -19.89 9.64 0.07
N LYS A 277 -19.97 10.98 0.14
CA LYS A 277 -19.23 11.87 -0.75
C LYS A 277 -17.73 11.87 -0.50
N LEU A 278 -17.30 11.74 0.75
CA LEU A 278 -15.89 11.62 1.06
C LEU A 278 -15.32 10.27 0.61
N LEU A 279 -16.11 9.18 0.66
CA LEU A 279 -15.72 7.89 0.08
C LEU A 279 -15.60 7.94 -1.45
N GLU A 280 -16.53 8.64 -2.13
CA GLU A 280 -16.42 8.88 -3.59
C GLU A 280 -15.11 9.61 -3.92
N PHE A 281 -14.78 10.66 -3.16
CA PHE A 281 -13.49 11.35 -3.29
C PHE A 281 -12.31 10.41 -3.04
N ALA A 282 -12.31 9.66 -1.94
CA ALA A 282 -11.22 8.75 -1.59
C ALA A 282 -11.01 7.68 -2.69
N ASN A 283 -12.09 7.15 -3.26
CA ASN A 283 -12.01 6.22 -4.39
C ASN A 283 -11.36 6.87 -5.61
N PHE A 284 -11.81 8.08 -5.99
CA PHE A 284 -11.21 8.83 -7.10
C PHE A 284 -9.72 9.12 -6.86
N HIS A 285 -9.37 9.54 -5.64
CA HIS A 285 -7.99 9.84 -5.23
C HIS A 285 -7.09 8.61 -5.39
N ILE A 286 -7.51 7.46 -4.84
CA ILE A 286 -6.79 6.17 -4.98
C ILE A 286 -6.60 5.79 -6.45
N HIS A 287 -7.64 5.98 -7.27
CA HIS A 287 -7.62 5.62 -8.68
C HIS A 287 -6.85 6.59 -9.58
N SER A 288 -6.51 7.78 -9.08
CA SER A 288 -5.76 8.80 -9.81
C SER A 288 -4.29 8.90 -9.39
N ALA A 289 -3.85 8.03 -8.47
CA ALA A 289 -2.52 8.05 -7.86
C ALA A 289 -1.47 7.25 -8.65
N ASP A 290 -1.39 7.47 -9.97
CA ASP A 290 -0.48 6.75 -10.87
C ASP A 290 1.01 7.01 -10.54
N ASP A 291 1.33 8.18 -9.99
CA ASP A 291 2.62 8.58 -9.43
C ASP A 291 3.02 7.81 -8.16
N HIS A 292 2.04 7.25 -7.46
CA HIS A 292 2.21 6.44 -6.26
C HIS A 292 1.92 4.95 -6.48
N LEU A 293 1.83 4.51 -7.73
CA LEU A 293 1.46 3.16 -8.14
C LEU A 293 2.66 2.37 -8.66
N VAL A 294 2.71 1.07 -8.32
CA VAL A 294 3.58 0.09 -9.00
C VAL A 294 2.77 -1.14 -9.40
N ARG A 295 2.97 -1.60 -10.64
CA ARG A 295 2.34 -2.81 -11.17
C ARG A 295 3.40 -3.89 -11.42
N TRP A 296 3.21 -5.05 -10.80
CA TRP A 296 4.11 -6.18 -10.95
C TRP A 296 3.53 -7.24 -11.87
N LYS A 297 4.27 -7.53 -12.94
CA LYS A 297 4.03 -8.69 -13.81
C LYS A 297 4.69 -9.92 -13.21
N TRP A 298 3.89 -10.84 -12.73
CA TRP A 298 4.37 -12.05 -12.10
C TRP A 298 5.06 -12.99 -13.10
N ALA A 299 5.99 -13.78 -12.60
CA ALA A 299 6.49 -15.00 -13.22
C ALA A 299 6.46 -16.12 -12.16
N VAL A 300 6.51 -17.38 -12.58
CA VAL A 300 6.65 -18.51 -11.64
C VAL A 300 7.94 -18.33 -10.84
N GLY A 301 7.91 -18.59 -9.53
CA GLY A 301 9.04 -18.36 -8.63
C GLY A 301 9.23 -16.90 -8.20
N SER A 302 8.44 -15.96 -8.73
CA SER A 302 8.46 -14.57 -8.24
C SER A 302 7.83 -14.47 -6.86
N VAL A 303 8.40 -13.60 -6.03
CA VAL A 303 7.89 -13.27 -4.68
C VAL A 303 7.68 -11.76 -4.59
N ALA A 304 6.61 -11.34 -3.92
CA ALA A 304 6.48 -9.99 -3.40
C ALA A 304 6.26 -10.05 -1.90
N MET A 305 6.98 -9.21 -1.15
CA MET A 305 6.74 -8.94 0.26
C MET A 305 6.36 -7.47 0.39
N TRP A 306 5.27 -7.17 1.09
CA TRP A 306 4.80 -5.80 1.28
C TRP A 306 4.43 -5.52 2.73
N ASP A 307 4.53 -4.24 3.10
CA ASP A 307 4.02 -3.72 4.36
C ASP A 307 2.57 -3.29 4.15
N ASN A 308 1.66 -4.10 4.66
CA ASN A 308 0.21 -3.95 4.52
C ASN A 308 -0.32 -2.69 5.25
N ARG A 309 0.48 -2.08 6.13
CA ARG A 309 0.18 -0.78 6.77
C ARG A 309 0.51 0.40 5.85
N ALA A 310 1.38 0.20 4.87
CA ALA A 310 1.90 1.25 3.99
C ALA A 310 1.31 1.23 2.58
N VAL A 311 0.57 0.19 2.21
CA VAL A 311 0.07 0.00 0.83
C VAL A 311 -1.34 -0.54 0.80
N ILE A 312 -2.04 -0.23 -0.29
CA ILE A 312 -3.24 -0.95 -0.73
C ILE A 312 -2.91 -1.63 -2.05
N HIS A 313 -3.58 -2.73 -2.36
CA HIS A 313 -3.30 -3.50 -3.57
C HIS A 313 -4.56 -4.08 -4.19
N ARG A 314 -4.43 -4.50 -5.45
CA ARG A 314 -5.47 -5.24 -6.17
C ARG A 314 -4.85 -6.15 -7.22
N VAL A 315 -5.52 -7.26 -7.48
CA VAL A 315 -5.25 -8.06 -8.67
C VAL A 315 -5.79 -7.32 -9.90
N ILE A 316 -5.00 -7.28 -10.97
CA ILE A 316 -5.47 -6.76 -12.25
C ILE A 316 -6.34 -7.84 -12.92
N PRO A 317 -7.64 -7.57 -13.15
CA PRO A 317 -8.54 -8.52 -13.77
C PRO A 317 -8.05 -8.92 -15.16
N GLY A 318 -8.22 -10.19 -15.52
CA GLY A 318 -7.79 -10.73 -16.81
C GLY A 318 -8.72 -11.83 -17.32
N LYS A 319 -8.55 -12.21 -18.58
CA LYS A 319 -9.31 -13.29 -19.25
C LYS A 319 -8.53 -14.60 -19.36
N TYR A 320 -7.48 -14.77 -18.56
CA TYR A 320 -6.68 -15.99 -18.54
C TYR A 320 -7.52 -17.18 -18.04
N LYS A 321 -7.09 -18.41 -18.39
CA LYS A 321 -7.82 -19.64 -18.05
C LYS A 321 -7.98 -19.76 -16.53
N ALA A 322 -9.19 -20.06 -16.05
CA ALA A 322 -9.43 -20.31 -14.64
C ALA A 322 -8.46 -21.40 -14.12
N GLY A 323 -7.86 -21.16 -12.96
CA GLY A 323 -6.89 -22.06 -12.36
C GLY A 323 -5.47 -21.95 -12.91
N SER A 324 -5.17 -21.14 -13.94
CA SER A 324 -3.80 -20.97 -14.45
C SER A 324 -2.94 -20.00 -13.61
N ARG A 325 -3.46 -19.53 -12.48
CA ARG A 325 -2.76 -18.64 -11.54
C ARG A 325 -2.94 -19.21 -10.14
N ARG A 326 -1.83 -19.46 -9.46
CA ARG A 326 -1.81 -20.00 -8.10
C ARG A 326 -0.58 -19.46 -7.36
N GLY A 327 -0.81 -18.87 -6.20
CA GLY A 327 0.27 -18.44 -5.32
C GLY A 327 0.00 -18.79 -3.86
N VAL A 328 1.06 -18.76 -3.05
CA VAL A 328 1.03 -19.05 -1.61
C VAL A 328 1.27 -17.75 -0.87
N ARG A 329 0.28 -17.32 -0.07
CA ARG A 329 0.37 -16.13 0.77
C ARG A 329 0.53 -16.48 2.25
N THR A 330 1.43 -15.77 2.92
CA THR A 330 1.62 -15.79 4.37
C THR A 330 1.53 -14.37 4.91
N THR A 331 0.97 -14.20 6.11
CA THR A 331 0.76 -12.90 6.76
C THR A 331 1.11 -13.01 8.24
N VAL A 332 1.65 -11.93 8.84
CA VAL A 332 1.92 -11.84 10.28
C VAL A 332 1.07 -10.74 10.89
N PHE A 333 0.66 -10.92 12.15
CA PHE A 333 -0.09 -9.91 12.88
C PHE A 333 0.70 -8.61 13.01
N GLY A 334 0.04 -7.49 12.71
CA GLY A 334 0.49 -6.17 13.07
C GLY A 334 -0.12 -5.70 14.38
N GLU A 335 0.37 -4.57 14.87
CA GLU A 335 -0.27 -3.81 15.93
C GLU A 335 -1.63 -3.26 15.50
N LYS A 336 -2.43 -2.85 16.49
CA LYS A 336 -3.66 -2.11 16.23
C LYS A 336 -3.31 -0.73 15.63
N PRO A 337 -3.95 -0.32 14.52
CA PRO A 337 -3.71 0.97 13.92
C PRO A 337 -3.95 2.12 14.91
N TYR A 338 -3.06 3.12 14.89
CA TYR A 338 -3.15 4.31 15.72
C TYR A 338 -2.70 5.54 14.93
N PHE A 339 -3.06 6.72 15.43
CA PHE A 339 -2.61 8.00 14.91
C PHE A 339 -1.88 8.77 16.01
N ASP A 340 -0.63 9.16 15.75
CA ASP A 340 0.12 10.12 16.55
C ASP A 340 0.11 11.48 15.83
N PRO A 341 -0.49 12.54 16.40
CA PRO A 341 -0.47 13.88 15.84
C PRO A 341 0.94 14.46 15.61
N LYS A 342 1.97 13.91 16.26
CA LYS A 342 3.38 14.29 16.08
C LYS A 342 4.09 13.56 14.95
N SER A 343 3.46 12.55 14.36
CA SER A 343 3.98 11.90 13.16
C SER A 343 4.04 12.88 11.99
N GLU A 344 4.85 12.55 10.99
CA GLU A 344 5.07 13.42 9.83
C GLU A 344 4.73 12.68 8.53
N SER A 345 4.49 13.44 7.46
CA SER A 345 4.33 12.89 6.11
C SER A 345 5.72 12.66 5.47
N ARG A 346 5.82 12.07 4.28
CA ARG A 346 7.15 11.96 3.63
C ARG A 346 7.65 13.32 3.19
N ASP A 347 6.77 14.14 2.63
CA ASP A 347 7.11 15.49 2.17
C ASP A 347 7.58 16.36 3.35
N ALA A 348 6.85 16.34 4.47
CA ALA A 348 7.24 17.07 5.68
C ALA A 348 8.60 16.60 6.25
N ARG A 349 8.88 15.30 6.17
CA ARG A 349 10.19 14.74 6.56
C ARG A 349 11.29 15.24 5.63
N GLU A 350 11.06 15.23 4.33
CA GLU A 350 12.03 15.68 3.33
C GLU A 350 12.35 17.16 3.50
N GLU A 351 11.33 18.01 3.67
CA GLU A 351 11.48 19.44 3.97
C GLU A 351 12.32 19.66 5.24
N ARG A 352 11.96 18.98 6.34
CA ARG A 352 12.69 19.07 7.61
C ARG A 352 14.16 18.67 7.47
N LEU A 353 14.45 17.56 6.80
CA LEU A 353 15.83 17.10 6.57
C LEU A 353 16.61 18.06 5.66
N ALA A 354 15.96 18.67 4.67
CA ALA A 354 16.57 19.69 3.82
C ALA A 354 16.96 20.94 4.62
N GLU A 355 16.08 21.41 5.52
CA GLU A 355 16.34 22.53 6.42
C GLU A 355 17.48 22.22 7.42
N GLU A 356 17.49 21.02 8.02
CA GLU A 356 18.54 20.56 8.92
C GLU A 356 19.92 20.56 8.23
N ASN A 357 19.98 20.08 6.98
CA ASN A 357 21.22 20.06 6.20
C ASN A 357 21.70 21.47 5.80
N GLN A 358 20.79 22.40 5.50
CA GLN A 358 21.15 23.80 5.24
C GLN A 358 21.69 24.49 6.49
N ASN A 359 21.05 24.28 7.64
CA ASN A 359 21.47 24.87 8.91
C ASN A 359 22.78 24.25 9.46
N GLY A 360 22.99 22.95 9.27
CA GLY A 360 24.23 22.26 9.66
C GLY A 360 25.47 22.72 8.88
N ASN A 361 25.31 23.07 7.60
CA ASN A 361 26.38 23.64 6.78
C ASN A 361 26.67 25.12 7.10
N GLY A 362 25.73 25.84 7.73
CA GLY A 362 25.92 27.23 8.17
C GLY A 362 26.85 27.38 9.38
N VAL A 363 26.99 26.34 10.22
CA VAL A 363 27.81 26.40 11.45
C VAL A 363 29.31 26.18 11.18
N HIS A 364 29.70 25.70 10.00
CA HIS A 364 31.11 25.54 9.62
C HIS A 364 31.70 26.70 8.81
N ALA A 365 30.90 27.74 8.48
CA ALA A 365 31.36 28.88 7.68
C ALA A 365 31.84 30.11 8.49
N GLU A 366 31.69 30.11 9.82
CA GLU A 366 32.18 31.21 10.68
C GLU A 366 33.27 30.74 11.64
N ALA A 367 34.43 30.37 11.09
CA ALA A 367 35.66 30.32 11.88
C ALA A 367 36.84 30.87 11.07
N HIS A 368 37.33 32.02 11.54
CA HIS A 368 38.62 32.65 11.27
C HIS A 368 38.84 33.40 9.94
N THR A 369 38.63 34.72 10.01
CA THR A 369 39.72 35.66 9.67
C THR A 369 39.70 36.85 10.63
N ASN A 370 40.52 36.78 11.68
CA ASN A 370 40.97 37.95 12.43
C ASN A 370 42.33 38.37 11.85
N GLY A 371 42.41 39.57 11.26
CA GLY A 371 43.64 40.08 10.67
C GLY A 371 43.61 41.59 10.49
N ASN A 372 44.07 42.30 11.53
CA ASN A 372 44.44 43.72 11.49
C ASN A 372 45.43 44.02 10.35
N GLY A 373 45.24 45.13 9.63
CA GLY A 373 46.22 45.59 8.64
C GLY A 373 45.87 46.86 7.87
N VAL A 374 46.02 48.02 8.53
CA VAL A 374 46.61 49.28 8.02
C VAL A 374 46.27 49.74 6.58
N LYS A 375 45.55 50.87 6.49
CA LYS A 375 45.43 51.73 5.28
C LYS A 375 46.79 52.33 4.86
N PRO A 376 46.96 52.60 3.56
CA PRO A 376 47.53 53.88 3.16
C PRO A 376 46.69 54.62 2.11
N THR A 377 46.79 55.94 2.20
CA THR A 377 46.24 56.98 1.32
C THR A 377 47.17 57.30 0.14
N ASN A 378 46.60 57.93 -0.89
CA ASN A 378 47.15 58.72 -2.03
C ASN A 378 46.61 58.16 -3.36
N GLY A 379 46.11 58.90 -4.36
CA GLY A 379 46.03 60.34 -4.59
C GLY A 379 46.16 60.60 -6.11
N ALA A 380 45.15 61.28 -6.69
CA ALA A 380 45.18 62.14 -7.89
C ALA A 380 45.26 61.59 -9.34
N ASN A 381 44.19 61.92 -10.09
CA ASN A 381 44.10 62.63 -11.39
C ASN A 381 44.63 62.03 -12.71
N GLY A 382 43.77 62.11 -13.75
CA GLY A 382 44.17 62.25 -15.15
C GLY A 382 43.11 61.85 -16.19
N ALA A 383 42.45 62.83 -16.81
CA ALA A 383 41.48 62.68 -17.89
C ALA A 383 42.12 62.41 -19.27
N THR A 384 41.38 61.81 -20.22
CA THR A 384 40.99 62.34 -21.57
C THR A 384 40.45 61.23 -22.49
N GLU A 385 39.37 61.54 -23.22
CA GLU A 385 38.63 60.76 -24.24
C GLU A 385 39.38 60.65 -25.61
N PRO A 386 38.71 60.37 -26.75
CA PRO A 386 38.09 59.11 -27.22
C PRO A 386 38.66 58.71 -28.61
N ASN A 387 38.23 57.60 -29.19
CA ASN A 387 38.14 57.45 -30.65
C ASN A 387 37.16 56.33 -31.00
N GLY A 388 36.29 56.59 -31.98
CA GLY A 388 35.12 55.77 -32.30
C GLY A 388 35.29 54.86 -33.52
N VAL A 389 34.13 54.55 -34.11
CA VAL A 389 33.91 54.02 -35.49
C VAL A 389 34.17 52.51 -35.62
N ASP A 390 33.31 51.62 -36.15
CA ASP A 390 32.10 51.73 -36.97
C ASP A 390 31.23 50.45 -36.85
N ILE A 391 29.93 50.57 -37.13
CA ILE A 391 28.97 49.49 -37.44
C ILE A 391 28.63 49.62 -38.93
N PRO A 392 28.50 48.51 -39.71
CA PRO A 392 27.17 48.11 -40.20
C PRO A 392 27.02 46.58 -40.18
N GLY A 393 25.88 45.95 -39.86
CA GLY A 393 24.48 46.28 -40.13
C GLY A 393 23.92 45.31 -41.18
N ARG A 394 22.91 44.50 -40.79
CA ARG A 394 21.86 43.78 -41.59
C ARG A 394 21.66 42.34 -41.10
N LYS A 395 20.48 41.71 -41.15
CA LYS A 395 19.05 42.09 -41.21
C LYS A 395 18.30 40.75 -41.34
N GLY A 396 17.20 40.60 -40.59
CA GLY A 396 16.05 39.72 -40.88
C GLY A 396 16.29 38.21 -40.80
N SER A 397 15.30 37.35 -40.57
CA SER A 397 13.88 37.45 -40.23
C SER A 397 13.33 36.03 -40.41
N ASP A 398 12.47 35.59 -39.50
CA ASP A 398 11.41 34.57 -39.63
C ASP A 398 11.75 33.14 -40.11
N VAL A 399 11.18 32.14 -39.43
CA VAL A 399 9.93 31.45 -39.84
C VAL A 399 9.72 30.18 -38.98
N SER A 400 8.46 30.00 -38.60
CA SER A 400 7.77 28.90 -37.93
C SER A 400 7.79 27.51 -38.63
N GLY A 401 7.53 26.46 -37.85
CA GLY A 401 6.69 25.30 -38.25
C GLY A 401 7.41 23.95 -38.33
N ASN A 402 7.13 23.02 -37.40
CA ASN A 402 6.03 22.05 -37.46
C ASN A 402 5.91 21.29 -36.14
#